data_AF-G5A0Y9-F1
#
_entry.id   AF-G5A0Y9-F1
#
_cell.length_a   1.000
_cell.length_b   1.000
_cell.length_c   1.000
_cell.angle_alpha   90.00
_cell.angle_beta   90.00
_cell.angle_gamma   90.00
#
_symmetry.space_group_name_H-M   'P 1'
#
loop_
_entity.id
_entity.type
_entity.pdbx_description
1 polymer ?
#
loop_
_entity_poly.entity_id
_entity_poly.type
_entity_poly.pdbx_seq_one_letter_code
_entity_poly.pdbx_strand_id
1 'polypeptide(L)'
;MRVALDESVRRTYENAFNIHPQNTSRAYACKQDQFKRWCDDKWPALSDLTRYTVTGPNLYFFHVECVIGSRSEKLCQSTVDSYVVAMVDLGQQQKQLNININPSPRANAVIDLLKITTYEKDQLRRENFADREVNTLLDGYTTTNQLQQIARFIWTSTLELAPARLMELADLRSIVLEKRRR
;
A
#
# COMPACT_ATOMS: atom_id res chain seq x y z
N MET A 1 19.10 -41.20 -14.02
CA MET A 1 17.72 -40.75 -13.73
C MET A 1 17.69 -39.57 -12.75
N ARG A 2 18.35 -39.63 -11.57
CA ARG A 2 18.43 -38.48 -10.63
C ARG A 2 19.06 -37.22 -11.25
N VAL A 3 20.20 -37.35 -11.92
CA VAL A 3 20.89 -36.22 -12.58
C VAL A 3 20.02 -35.49 -13.61
N ALA A 4 19.18 -36.21 -14.37
CA ALA A 4 18.29 -35.60 -15.36
C ALA A 4 17.11 -34.86 -14.70
N LEU A 5 16.68 -35.30 -13.52
CA LEU A 5 15.61 -34.69 -12.73
C LEU A 5 16.12 -33.46 -11.98
N ASP A 6 17.33 -33.52 -11.44
CA ASP A 6 17.98 -32.36 -10.82
C ASP A 6 18.27 -31.26 -11.86
N GLU A 7 18.69 -31.65 -13.06
CA GLU A 7 18.93 -30.71 -14.16
C GLU A 7 17.65 -30.05 -14.68
N SER A 8 16.53 -30.78 -14.76
CA SER A 8 15.25 -30.18 -15.16
C SER A 8 14.76 -29.15 -14.14
N VAL A 9 14.87 -29.48 -12.85
CA VAL A 9 14.55 -28.57 -11.73
C VAL A 9 15.44 -27.32 -11.78
N ARG A 10 16.75 -27.49 -11.99
CA ARG A 10 17.71 -26.38 -12.10
C ARG A 10 17.35 -25.42 -13.24
N ARG A 11 17.02 -25.94 -14.42
CA ARG A 11 16.58 -25.11 -15.57
C ARG A 11 15.32 -24.31 -15.28
N THR A 12 14.37 -24.89 -14.55
CA THR A 12 13.16 -24.16 -14.13
C THR A 12 13.52 -22.98 -13.22
N TYR A 13 14.46 -23.14 -12.29
CA TYR A 13 14.92 -22.05 -11.44
C TYR A 13 15.66 -20.96 -12.23
N GLU A 14 16.53 -21.33 -13.16
CA GLU A 14 17.21 -20.36 -14.03
C GLU A 14 16.23 -19.57 -14.89
N ASN A 15 15.22 -20.24 -15.45
CA ASN A 15 14.17 -19.58 -16.21
C ASN A 15 13.36 -18.63 -15.33
N ALA A 16 13.00 -19.04 -14.11
CA ALA A 16 12.28 -18.18 -13.17
C ALA A 16 13.08 -16.94 -12.79
N PHE A 17 14.40 -17.08 -12.60
CA PHE A 17 15.31 -15.97 -12.34
C PHE A 17 15.37 -14.99 -13.53
N ASN A 18 15.46 -15.51 -14.76
CA ASN A 18 15.52 -14.70 -15.98
C ASN A 18 14.21 -13.98 -16.30
N ILE A 19 13.06 -14.48 -15.84
CA ILE A 19 11.74 -13.84 -16.00
C ILE A 19 11.59 -12.62 -15.09
N HIS A 20 12.36 -12.51 -14.00
CA HIS A 20 12.19 -11.40 -13.06
C HIS A 20 12.51 -10.04 -13.71
N PRO A 21 11.64 -9.02 -13.53
CA PRO A 21 11.92 -7.68 -14.00
C PRO A 21 13.22 -7.15 -13.41
N GLN A 22 14.11 -6.60 -14.25
CA GLN A 22 15.42 -6.07 -13.83
C GLN A 22 15.31 -5.05 -12.68
N ASN A 23 14.24 -4.25 -12.69
CA ASN A 23 13.97 -3.27 -11.63
C ASN A 23 13.73 -3.95 -10.27
N THR A 24 13.00 -5.06 -10.25
CA THR A 24 12.70 -5.83 -9.03
C THR A 24 13.97 -6.50 -8.50
N SER A 25 14.76 -7.13 -9.38
CA SER A 25 16.04 -7.75 -9.01
C SER A 25 17.00 -6.73 -8.40
N ARG A 26 17.14 -5.55 -9.02
CA ARG A 26 17.97 -4.47 -8.46
C ARG A 26 17.45 -3.95 -7.13
N ALA A 27 16.13 -3.80 -6.99
CA ALA A 27 15.50 -3.33 -5.76
C ALA A 27 15.62 -4.34 -4.60
N TYR A 28 15.62 -5.64 -4.90
CA TYR A 28 15.85 -6.70 -3.92
C TYR A 28 17.33 -6.79 -3.54
N ALA A 29 18.23 -6.76 -4.52
CA ALA A 29 19.68 -6.78 -4.28
C ALA A 29 20.12 -5.67 -3.32
N CYS A 30 19.64 -4.44 -3.52
CA CYS A 30 19.95 -3.32 -2.63
C CYS A 30 19.51 -3.58 -1.17
N LYS A 31 18.35 -4.20 -0.97
CA LYS A 31 17.83 -4.54 0.37
C LYS A 31 18.59 -5.72 0.99
N GLN A 32 18.90 -6.73 0.17
CA GLN A 32 19.72 -7.88 0.55
C GLN A 32 21.12 -7.46 0.97
N ASP A 33 21.73 -6.49 0.28
CA ASP A 33 23.04 -5.94 0.65
C ASP A 33 22.99 -5.18 1.97
N GLN A 34 21.91 -4.44 2.23
CA GLN A 34 21.72 -3.80 3.54
C GLN A 34 21.62 -4.84 4.67
N PHE A 35 20.89 -5.94 4.44
CA PHE A 35 20.82 -7.04 5.41
C PHE A 35 22.19 -7.68 5.65
N LYS A 36 22.97 -7.94 4.58
CA LYS A 36 24.33 -8.50 4.72
C LYS A 36 25.23 -7.59 5.55
N ARG A 37 25.23 -6.28 5.27
CA ARG A 37 25.99 -5.29 6.06
C ARG A 37 25.57 -5.27 7.52
N TRP A 38 24.27 -5.41 7.80
CA TRP A 38 23.78 -5.52 9.17
C TRP A 38 24.25 -6.83 9.84
N CYS A 39 24.26 -7.96 9.11
CA CYS A 39 24.83 -9.20 9.65
C CYS A 39 26.33 -9.09 9.93
N ASP A 40 27.09 -8.35 9.11
CA ASP A 40 28.53 -8.11 9.32
C ASP A 40 28.78 -7.34 10.62
N ASP A 41 27.94 -6.36 10.93
CA ASP A 41 28.00 -5.59 12.17
C ASP A 41 27.57 -6.40 13.40
N LYS A 42 26.48 -7.19 13.28
CA LYS A 42 25.90 -7.93 14.40
C LYS A 42 26.67 -9.19 14.77
N TRP A 43 27.19 -9.90 13.78
CA TRP A 43 27.83 -11.20 13.98
C TRP A 43 29.15 -11.33 13.22
N PRO A 44 30.15 -10.48 13.53
CA PRO A 44 31.46 -10.51 12.86
C PRO A 44 32.20 -11.85 13.08
N ALA A 45 31.89 -12.57 14.15
CA ALA A 45 32.50 -13.85 14.49
C ALA A 45 31.91 -15.07 13.73
N LEU A 46 30.75 -14.92 13.07
CA LEU A 46 30.16 -16.00 12.28
C LEU A 46 30.89 -16.15 10.94
N SER A 47 30.97 -17.39 10.45
CA SER A 47 31.50 -17.67 9.10
C SER A 47 30.59 -17.11 8.03
N ASP A 48 31.15 -16.72 6.89
CA ASP A 48 30.39 -16.13 5.78
C ASP A 48 29.24 -17.04 5.28
N LEU A 49 29.42 -18.37 5.37
CA LEU A 49 28.37 -19.33 5.00
C LEU A 49 27.12 -19.21 5.88
N THR A 50 27.31 -18.99 7.17
CA THR A 50 26.23 -18.99 8.16
C THR A 50 25.72 -17.59 8.48
N ARG A 51 26.60 -16.59 8.41
CA ARG A 51 26.34 -15.19 8.74
C ARG A 51 25.16 -14.61 7.98
N TYR A 52 25.07 -14.90 6.68
CA TYR A 52 24.02 -14.35 5.82
C TYR A 52 22.78 -15.25 5.74
N THR A 53 22.72 -16.35 6.47
CA THR A 53 21.60 -17.28 6.42
C THR A 53 20.33 -16.60 6.92
N VAL A 54 19.31 -16.55 6.06
CA VAL A 54 18.03 -15.91 6.40
C VAL A 54 17.18 -16.89 7.20
N THR A 55 16.96 -16.56 8.46
CA THR A 55 16.06 -17.29 9.37
C THR A 55 14.94 -16.37 9.83
N GLY A 56 13.84 -16.95 10.34
CA GLY A 56 12.74 -16.17 10.90
C GLY A 56 13.16 -15.22 12.03
N PRO A 57 13.92 -15.69 13.03
CA PRO A 57 14.43 -14.82 14.10
C PRO A 57 15.37 -13.72 13.60
N ASN A 58 16.27 -14.03 12.67
CA ASN A 58 17.19 -13.04 12.12
C ASN A 58 16.43 -11.96 11.34
N LEU A 59 15.42 -12.37 10.56
CA LEU A 59 14.57 -11.46 9.81
C LEU A 59 13.76 -10.55 10.74
N TYR A 60 13.19 -11.11 11.80
CA TYR A 60 12.47 -10.35 12.83
C TYR A 60 13.40 -9.30 13.46
N PHE A 61 14.59 -9.70 13.89
CA PHE A 61 15.52 -8.81 14.58
C PHE A 61 16.01 -7.68 13.66
N PHE A 62 16.32 -8.01 12.40
CA PHE A 62 16.64 -7.02 11.38
C PHE A 62 15.50 -6.01 11.17
N HIS A 63 14.23 -6.46 11.14
CA HIS A 63 13.09 -5.56 10.95
C HIS A 63 12.91 -4.61 12.13
N VAL A 64 13.04 -5.10 13.36
CA VAL A 64 12.92 -4.28 14.57
C VAL A 64 14.01 -3.22 14.59
N GLU A 65 15.27 -3.61 14.36
CA GLU A 65 16.41 -2.71 14.55
C GLU A 65 16.67 -1.79 13.34
N CYS A 66 16.74 -2.36 12.13
CA CYS A 66 17.16 -1.63 10.94
C CYS A 66 16.02 -1.03 10.13
N VAL A 67 14.81 -1.61 10.17
CA VAL A 67 13.70 -1.12 9.36
C VAL A 67 12.81 -0.21 10.20
N ILE A 68 12.26 -0.71 11.29
CA ILE A 68 11.33 0.03 12.15
C ILE A 68 12.09 1.02 13.05
N GLY A 69 13.21 0.59 13.65
CA GLY A 69 14.06 1.44 14.49
C GLY A 69 14.92 2.46 13.74
N SER A 70 14.88 2.48 12.40
CA SER A 70 15.63 3.48 11.64
C SER A 70 15.08 4.88 11.91
N ARG A 71 15.98 5.86 12.08
CA ARG A 71 15.66 7.28 12.37
C ARG A 71 14.87 8.01 11.27
N SER A 72 14.41 7.29 10.25
CA SER A 72 13.57 7.84 9.19
C SER A 72 12.10 7.68 9.61
N GLU A 73 11.55 8.71 10.26
CA GLU A 73 10.21 8.74 10.86
C GLU A 73 9.04 8.46 9.89
N LYS A 74 9.29 8.17 8.60
CA LYS A 74 8.24 8.04 7.56
C LYS A 74 8.48 6.87 6.60
N LEU A 75 8.89 5.72 7.11
CA LEU A 75 8.87 4.52 6.25
C LEU A 75 7.44 4.08 5.95
N CYS A 76 7.09 4.11 4.66
CA CYS A 76 5.82 3.57 4.17
C CYS A 76 5.76 2.06 4.46
N GLN A 77 4.57 1.54 4.81
CA GLN A 77 4.37 0.11 5.06
C GLN A 77 4.82 -0.76 3.88
N SER A 78 4.59 -0.27 2.65
CA SER A 78 5.04 -0.94 1.42
C SER A 78 6.56 -1.14 1.36
N THR A 79 7.33 -0.25 1.99
CA THR A 79 8.78 -0.37 2.06
C THR A 79 9.18 -1.53 2.97
N VAL A 80 8.53 -1.64 4.14
CA VAL A 80 8.73 -2.76 5.08
C VAL A 80 8.38 -4.09 4.41
N ASP A 81 7.22 -4.16 3.74
CA ASP A 81 6.80 -5.38 3.04
C ASP A 81 7.78 -5.75 1.92
N SER A 82 8.34 -4.75 1.23
CA SER A 82 9.37 -4.98 0.21
C SER A 82 10.67 -5.57 0.77
N TYR A 83 11.04 -5.25 2.02
CA TYR A 83 12.16 -5.91 2.70
C TYR A 83 11.85 -7.37 2.99
N VAL A 84 10.67 -7.67 3.51
CA VAL A 84 10.25 -9.05 3.79
C VAL A 84 10.32 -9.90 2.52
N VAL A 85 9.76 -9.40 1.41
CA VAL A 85 9.78 -10.13 0.13
C VAL A 85 11.21 -10.34 -0.37
N ALA A 86 12.07 -9.31 -0.31
CA ALA A 86 13.47 -9.44 -0.71
C ALA A 86 14.25 -10.47 0.13
N MET A 87 13.95 -10.59 1.43
CA MET A 87 14.59 -11.57 2.31
C MET A 87 14.03 -12.98 2.11
N VAL A 88 12.74 -13.12 1.80
CA VAL A 88 12.15 -14.41 1.42
C VAL A 88 12.77 -14.92 0.13
N ASP A 89 12.95 -14.06 -0.88
CA ASP A 89 13.66 -14.36 -2.12
C ASP A 89 15.10 -14.83 -1.84
N LEU A 90 15.86 -14.09 -1.02
CA LEU A 90 17.20 -14.49 -0.61
C LEU A 90 17.21 -15.87 0.08
N GLY A 91 16.26 -16.12 0.97
CA GLY A 91 16.12 -17.42 1.63
C GLY A 91 15.76 -18.56 0.67
N GLN A 92 14.97 -18.29 -0.38
CA GLN A 92 14.68 -19.27 -1.44
C GLN A 92 15.92 -19.57 -2.28
N GLN A 93 16.71 -18.55 -2.64
CA GLN A 93 17.99 -18.74 -3.33
C GLN A 93 18.96 -19.59 -2.49
N GLN A 94 19.05 -19.33 -1.19
CA GLN A 94 19.88 -20.13 -0.28
C GLN A 94 19.42 -21.59 -0.17
N LYS A 95 18.11 -21.85 -0.27
CA LYS A 95 17.56 -23.20 -0.31
C LYS A 95 17.90 -23.93 -1.60
N GLN A 96 17.81 -23.24 -2.75
CA GLN A 96 18.22 -23.80 -4.04
C GLN A 96 19.70 -24.18 -4.06
N LEU A 97 20.54 -23.40 -3.36
CA LEU A 97 21.98 -23.68 -3.19
C LEU A 97 22.27 -24.70 -2.07
N ASN A 98 21.24 -25.25 -1.41
CA ASN A 98 21.37 -26.14 -0.25
C ASN A 98 22.20 -25.58 0.92
N ILE A 99 22.25 -24.25 1.07
CA ILE A 99 22.92 -23.57 2.19
C ILE A 99 21.97 -23.43 3.38
N ASN A 100 20.69 -23.16 3.10
CA ASN A 100 19.69 -22.90 4.14
C ASN A 100 18.69 -24.05 4.25
N ILE A 101 18.67 -24.70 5.42
CA ILE A 101 17.76 -25.82 5.74
C ILE A 101 16.52 -25.33 6.51
N ASN A 102 16.51 -24.06 6.94
CA ASN A 102 15.50 -23.53 7.83
C ASN A 102 14.13 -23.39 7.14
N PRO A 103 13.02 -23.35 7.92
CA PRO A 103 11.69 -23.05 7.39
C PRO A 103 11.64 -21.65 6.75
N SER A 104 10.50 -21.30 6.16
CA SER A 104 10.33 -19.98 5.51
C SER A 104 10.76 -18.83 6.44
N PRO A 105 11.57 -17.86 5.96
CA PRO A 105 11.95 -16.68 6.73
C PRO A 105 10.76 -15.89 7.29
N ARG A 106 9.60 -15.92 6.61
CA ARG A 106 8.38 -15.25 7.06
C ARG A 106 7.67 -16.08 8.14
N ALA A 107 8.33 -16.23 9.29
CA ALA A 107 7.79 -16.93 10.45
C ALA A 107 6.66 -16.14 11.13
N ASN A 108 5.88 -16.80 11.99
CA ASN A 108 4.74 -16.18 12.70
C ASN A 108 5.13 -14.90 13.45
N ALA A 109 6.30 -14.87 14.08
CA ALA A 109 6.80 -13.68 14.77
C ALA A 109 6.96 -12.45 13.85
N VAL A 110 7.44 -12.66 12.61
CA VAL A 110 7.55 -11.59 11.60
C VAL A 110 6.17 -11.13 11.17
N ILE A 111 5.23 -12.07 11.00
CA ILE A 111 3.84 -11.75 10.64
C ILE A 111 3.18 -10.89 11.72
N ASP A 112 3.34 -11.25 12.98
CA ASP A 112 2.72 -10.51 14.08
C ASP A 112 3.38 -9.14 14.28
N LEU A 113 4.70 -9.03 14.10
CA LEU A 113 5.39 -7.73 14.07
C LEU A 113 4.80 -6.78 13.02
N LEU A 114 4.58 -7.28 11.80
CA LEU A 114 4.01 -6.48 10.71
C LEU A 114 2.57 -6.04 11.01
N LYS A 115 1.76 -6.91 11.62
CA LYS A 115 0.40 -6.56 12.04
C LYS A 115 0.40 -5.46 13.11
N ILE A 116 1.25 -5.58 14.13
CA ILE A 116 1.37 -4.58 15.20
C ILE A 116 1.79 -3.24 14.60
N THR A 117 2.84 -3.23 13.77
CA THR A 117 3.35 -2.01 13.12
C THR A 117 2.29 -1.35 12.23
N THR A 118 1.52 -2.14 11.50
CA THR A 118 0.44 -1.63 10.63
C THR A 118 -0.69 -1.04 11.47
N TYR A 119 -1.09 -1.75 12.52
CA TYR A 119 -2.12 -1.30 13.45
C TYR A 119 -1.75 0.03 14.12
N GLU A 120 -0.53 0.15 14.65
CA GLU A 120 -0.03 1.39 15.25
C GLU A 120 -0.05 2.56 14.26
N LYS A 121 0.43 2.34 13.03
CA LYS A 121 0.38 3.37 11.98
C LYS A 121 -1.05 3.78 11.61
N ASP A 122 -1.98 2.83 11.56
CA ASP A 122 -3.38 3.11 11.25
C ASP A 122 -4.08 3.82 12.41
N GLN A 123 -3.75 3.50 13.66
CA GLN A 123 -4.22 4.24 14.83
C GLN A 123 -3.71 5.69 14.80
N LEU A 124 -2.41 5.89 14.57
CA LEU A 124 -1.84 7.24 14.42
C LEU A 124 -2.51 8.00 13.27
N ARG A 125 -2.82 7.36 12.15
CA ARG A 125 -3.58 7.99 11.06
C ARG A 125 -4.96 8.41 11.55
N ARG A 126 -5.71 7.52 12.20
CA ARG A 126 -7.05 7.82 12.72
C ARG A 126 -7.03 8.98 13.71
N GLU A 127 -6.09 9.00 14.64
CA GLU A 127 -5.90 10.11 15.58
C GLU A 127 -5.60 11.43 14.85
N ASN A 128 -4.67 11.41 13.87
CA ASN A 128 -4.34 12.58 13.06
C ASN A 128 -5.50 13.06 12.16
N PHE A 129 -6.37 12.16 11.70
CA PHE A 129 -7.57 12.52 10.91
C PHE A 129 -8.73 12.97 11.79
N ALA A 130 -8.87 12.45 13.01
CA ALA A 130 -9.84 12.94 13.98
C ALA A 130 -9.64 14.44 14.24
N ASP A 131 -8.40 14.90 14.32
CA ASP A 131 -8.08 16.33 14.47
C ASP A 131 -8.43 17.16 13.22
N ARG A 132 -8.39 16.56 12.01
CA ARG A 132 -8.82 17.23 10.77
C ARG A 132 -10.34 17.32 10.68
N GLU A 133 -11.08 16.31 11.14
CA GLU A 133 -12.55 16.30 11.12
C GLU A 133 -13.15 17.38 12.05
N VAL A 134 -12.45 17.74 13.13
CA VAL A 134 -12.87 18.82 14.05
C VAL A 134 -12.91 20.21 13.38
N ASN A 135 -12.23 20.41 12.24
CA ASN A 135 -12.23 21.68 11.49
C ASN A 135 -12.55 21.52 9.99
N THR A 136 -12.96 20.34 9.53
CA THR A 136 -13.36 20.15 8.14
C THR A 136 -14.78 20.67 7.99
N LEU A 137 -14.94 21.86 7.38
CA LEU A 137 -16.05 22.48 6.60
C LEU A 137 -17.54 22.04 6.76
N LEU A 138 -17.83 20.86 7.29
CA LEU A 138 -19.14 20.40 7.76
C LEU A 138 -19.56 21.03 9.09
N ASP A 139 -18.64 21.63 9.85
CA ASP A 139 -18.98 22.55 10.95
C ASP A 139 -19.12 24.02 10.45
N GLY A 140 -19.41 24.20 9.16
CA GLY A 140 -19.64 25.50 8.52
C GLY A 140 -21.13 25.89 8.39
N TYR A 141 -22.05 24.99 8.73
CA TYR A 141 -23.48 25.28 8.80
C TYR A 141 -24.00 25.11 10.23
N THR A 142 -23.33 25.73 11.19
CA THR A 142 -23.56 25.53 12.63
C THR A 142 -24.78 26.29 13.17
N THR A 143 -25.82 26.51 12.37
CA THR A 143 -27.15 26.74 12.95
C THR A 143 -28.21 26.28 11.97
N THR A 144 -29.23 25.57 12.45
CA THR A 144 -30.46 25.22 11.70
C THR A 144 -31.00 26.41 10.90
N ASN A 145 -30.80 27.63 11.40
CA ASN A 145 -31.12 28.89 10.74
C ASN A 145 -30.37 29.13 9.42
N GLN A 146 -29.07 28.82 9.33
CA GLN A 146 -28.30 29.01 8.10
C GLN A 146 -28.73 28.01 7.02
N LEU A 147 -28.97 26.75 7.40
CA LEU A 147 -29.54 25.75 6.49
C LEU A 147 -30.94 26.16 6.02
N GLN A 148 -31.78 26.69 6.91
CA GLN A 148 -33.08 27.25 6.52
C GLN A 148 -32.97 28.43 5.56
N GLN A 149 -32.00 29.33 5.77
CA GLN A 149 -31.79 30.47 4.88
C GLN A 149 -31.36 30.02 3.48
N ILE A 150 -30.46 29.05 3.38
CA ILE A 150 -30.00 28.50 2.10
C ILE A 150 -31.12 27.74 1.39
N ALA A 151 -31.86 26.92 2.13
CA ALA A 151 -33.02 26.21 1.59
C ALA A 151 -34.07 27.20 1.06
N ARG A 152 -34.38 28.28 1.82
CA ARG A 152 -35.30 29.34 1.38
C ARG A 152 -34.76 30.07 0.15
N PHE A 153 -33.48 30.43 0.11
CA PHE A 153 -32.86 31.08 -1.04
C PHE A 153 -33.01 30.23 -2.30
N ILE A 154 -32.58 28.97 -2.27
CA ILE A 154 -32.68 28.06 -3.43
C ILE A 154 -34.14 27.87 -3.88
N TRP A 155 -35.06 27.72 -2.92
CA TRP A 155 -36.48 27.51 -3.22
C TRP A 155 -37.17 28.75 -3.78
N THR A 156 -36.79 29.95 -3.34
CA THR A 156 -37.32 31.22 -3.85
C THR A 156 -36.70 31.62 -5.18
N SER A 157 -35.39 31.41 -5.36
CA SER A 157 -34.71 31.67 -6.64
C SER A 157 -35.20 30.77 -7.77
N THR A 158 -35.58 29.52 -7.46
CA THR A 158 -36.21 28.62 -8.45
C THR A 158 -37.65 29.02 -8.79
N LEU A 159 -38.36 29.68 -7.88
CA LEU A 159 -39.69 30.24 -8.11
C LEU A 159 -39.67 31.56 -8.89
N GLU A 160 -38.66 32.42 -8.73
CA GLU A 160 -38.53 33.67 -9.52
C GLU A 160 -38.09 33.44 -10.98
N LEU A 161 -37.39 32.33 -11.25
CA LEU A 161 -37.06 31.90 -12.61
C LEU A 161 -38.22 31.15 -13.32
N ALA A 162 -39.27 30.76 -12.57
CA ALA A 162 -40.42 30.03 -13.11
C ALA A 162 -41.36 30.87 -13.99
N PRO A 163 -41.74 32.13 -13.66
CA PRO A 163 -42.66 32.88 -14.53
C PRO A 163 -42.03 33.28 -15.87
N ALA A 164 -40.70 33.45 -15.94
CA ALA A 164 -40.02 33.78 -17.20
C ALA A 164 -39.88 32.56 -18.13
N ARG A 165 -39.63 31.35 -17.61
CA ARG A 165 -39.50 30.13 -18.43
C ARG A 165 -40.81 29.43 -18.78
N LEU A 166 -41.87 29.65 -18.01
CA LEU A 166 -43.19 29.07 -18.32
C LEU A 166 -43.96 29.84 -19.41
N MET A 167 -43.65 31.12 -19.65
CA MET A 167 -44.20 31.86 -20.80
C MET A 167 -43.64 31.37 -22.15
N GLU A 168 -42.34 31.09 -22.27
CA GLU A 168 -41.77 30.58 -23.53
C GLU A 168 -42.36 29.22 -23.97
N LEU A 169 -42.73 28.35 -23.02
CA LEU A 169 -43.31 27.05 -23.32
C LEU A 169 -44.81 27.12 -23.68
N ALA A 170 -45.52 28.17 -23.28
CA ALA A 170 -46.90 28.41 -23.67
C ALA A 170 -46.98 28.92 -25.12
N ASP A 171 -46.08 29.83 -25.52
CA ASP A 171 -46.02 30.37 -26.89
C ASP A 171 -45.62 29.31 -27.93
N LEU A 172 -44.72 28.39 -27.58
CA LEU A 172 -44.33 27.29 -28.47
C LEU A 172 -45.47 26.27 -28.70
N ARG A 173 -46.36 26.06 -27.72
CA ARG A 173 -47.55 25.19 -27.90
C ARG A 173 -48.59 25.81 -28.84
N SER A 174 -48.77 27.12 -28.79
CA SER A 174 -49.69 27.86 -29.67
C SER A 174 -49.22 27.82 -31.13
N ILE A 175 -47.92 28.03 -31.36
CA ILE A 175 -47.31 27.99 -32.71
C ILE A 175 -47.34 26.59 -33.34
N VAL A 176 -47.17 25.52 -32.53
CA VAL A 176 -47.22 24.13 -33.02
C VAL A 176 -48.64 23.69 -33.38
N LEU A 177 -49.66 24.19 -32.68
CA LEU A 177 -51.07 23.88 -32.99
C LEU A 177 -51.57 24.59 -34.25
N GLU A 178 -51.08 25.80 -34.54
CA GLU A 178 -51.46 26.56 -35.72
C GLU A 178 -50.83 26.02 -37.02
N LYS A 179 -49.62 25.45 -36.94
CA LYS A 179 -48.96 24.75 -38.06
C LYS A 179 -49.56 23.38 -38.41
N ARG A 180 -50.43 22.81 -37.55
CA ARG A 180 -51.10 21.52 -37.79
C ARG A 180 -52.47 21.62 -38.47
N ARG A 181 -52.99 22.84 -38.68
CA ARG A 181 -54.30 23.11 -39.32
C ARG A 181 -54.21 23.69 -40.73
N ARG A 182 -53.02 23.73 -41.34
CA ARG A 182 -52.85 24.02 -42.77
C ARG A 182 -52.40 22.78 -43.52
#